data_AF-A0A6J7BR50-F1
#
_entry.id   AF-A0A6J7BR50-F1
#
_cell.length_a   1.000
_cell.length_b   1.000
_cell.length_c   1.000
_cell.angle_alpha   90.00
_cell.angle_beta   90.00
_cell.angle_gamma   90.00
#
_symmetry.space_group_name_H-M   'P 1'
#
loop_
_entity.id
_entity.type
_entity.pdbx_description
1 polymer ?
#
loop_
_entity_poly.entity_id
_entity_poly.type
_entity_poly.pdbx_seq_one_letter_code
_entity_poly.pdbx_strand_id
1 'polypeptide(L)'
;MDAPPTGRIARFLNVNAEVAGLARSGPIRTQADAVMAVIGSRLTAVHVVTLLEEMPVQETADGVQALREAGLPVGGVIVNQIRRPRLNRTNQTKARRHSFDVAAIAAELSSAGVLTASGTLAGSLVDVSGSTIVDVLIAEAADHAERVALEQRERENIQALHRPTYEIAFMPDGVDVGTLYEFAESLREQGMA
;
A
#
# COMPACT_ATOMS: atom_id res chain seq x y z
N MET A 1 1.86 12.94 14.88
CA MET A 1 0.73 13.82 14.52
C MET A 1 0.02 13.18 13.35
N ASP A 2 -1.28 12.93 13.45
CA ASP A 2 -2.07 12.60 12.26
C ASP A 2 -2.31 13.90 11.48
N ALA A 3 -1.91 13.91 10.22
CA ALA A 3 -1.70 15.13 9.46
C ALA A 3 -2.65 15.22 8.27
N PRO A 4 -2.84 16.40 7.65
CA PRO A 4 -3.58 16.50 6.40
C PRO A 4 -3.01 15.60 5.30
N PRO A 5 -3.81 15.24 4.28
CA PRO A 5 -3.36 14.38 3.19
C PRO A 5 -2.18 14.98 2.41
N THR A 6 -1.51 14.13 1.64
CA THR A 6 -0.34 14.41 0.78
C THR A 6 -0.46 15.73 0.01
N GLY A 7 -1.59 15.98 -0.65
CA GLY A 7 -1.81 17.21 -1.44
C GLY A 7 -1.87 18.52 -0.63
N ARG A 8 -1.89 18.46 0.71
CA ARG A 8 -1.99 19.64 1.59
C ARG A 8 -0.86 19.76 2.61
N ILE A 9 -0.05 18.71 2.80
CA ILE A 9 0.90 18.64 3.92
C ILE A 9 1.98 19.72 3.86
N ALA A 10 2.57 19.98 2.69
CA ALA A 10 3.62 20.98 2.55
C ALA A 10 3.11 22.39 2.87
N ARG A 11 1.93 22.76 2.33
CA ARG A 11 1.28 24.04 2.65
C ARG A 11 0.93 24.13 4.14
N PHE A 12 0.35 23.07 4.71
CA PHE A 12 -0.04 23.02 6.13
C PHE A 12 1.15 23.29 7.06
N LEU A 13 2.27 22.60 6.83
CA LEU A 13 3.48 22.77 7.65
C LEU A 13 4.16 24.13 7.44
N ASN A 14 3.88 24.80 6.32
CA ASN A 14 4.46 26.09 5.99
C ASN A 14 3.53 27.29 6.25
N VAL A 15 2.31 27.09 6.79
CA VAL A 15 1.35 28.17 7.08
C VAL A 15 1.95 29.24 7.98
N ASN A 16 2.81 28.86 8.93
CA ASN A 16 3.41 29.82 9.84
C ASN A 16 4.39 30.78 9.14
N ALA A 17 4.96 30.41 7.98
CA ALA A 17 5.73 31.34 7.16
C ALA A 17 4.83 32.44 6.55
N GLU A 18 3.61 32.08 6.14
CA GLU A 18 2.61 33.05 5.66
C GLU A 18 2.17 33.99 6.80
N VAL A 19 1.95 33.45 8.01
CA VAL A 19 1.56 34.23 9.20
C VAL A 19 2.69 35.14 9.69
N ALA A 20 3.93 34.69 9.66
CA ALA A 20 5.10 35.53 9.96
C ALA A 20 5.22 36.71 8.99
N GLY A 21 4.79 36.53 7.73
CA GLY A 21 4.69 37.60 6.73
C GLY A 21 3.61 38.66 7.02
N LEU A 22 2.55 38.30 7.76
CA LEU A 22 1.44 39.22 8.07
C LEU A 22 1.77 40.21 9.20
N ALA A 23 2.65 39.84 10.14
CA ALA A 23 3.08 40.71 11.23
C ALA A 23 4.56 41.14 11.06
N ARG A 24 4.82 42.44 10.89
CA ARG A 24 6.20 42.97 10.73
C ARG A 24 7.08 42.74 11.97
N SER A 25 6.51 42.69 13.17
CA SER A 25 7.19 42.41 14.43
C SER A 25 6.17 42.00 15.51
N GLY A 26 6.64 41.46 16.64
CA GLY A 26 5.81 41.16 17.82
C GLY A 26 5.79 39.68 18.23
N PRO A 27 5.04 39.34 19.30
CA PRO A 27 5.04 38.01 19.89
C PRO A 27 4.53 36.93 18.92
N ILE A 28 3.57 37.25 18.04
CA ILE A 28 3.04 36.31 17.04
C ILE A 28 4.13 35.90 16.04
N ARG A 29 4.89 36.88 15.50
CA ARG A 29 6.00 36.59 14.58
C ARG A 29 7.07 35.74 15.27
N THR A 30 7.44 36.10 16.50
CA THR A 30 8.47 35.38 17.27
C THR A 30 8.06 33.92 17.51
N GLN A 31 6.79 33.67 17.85
CA GLN A 31 6.27 32.32 18.00
C GLN A 31 6.24 31.55 16.68
N ALA A 32 5.79 32.18 15.59
CA ALA A 32 5.77 31.56 14.27
C ALA A 32 7.18 31.15 13.82
N ASP A 33 8.18 32.02 13.99
CA ASP A 33 9.59 31.74 13.68
C ASP A 33 10.12 30.57 14.52
N ALA A 34 9.79 30.52 15.82
CA ALA A 34 10.20 29.43 16.70
C ALA A 34 9.59 28.08 16.31
N VAL A 35 8.31 28.06 15.92
CA VAL A 35 7.63 26.84 15.45
C VAL A 35 8.26 26.36 14.13
N MET A 36 8.48 27.27 13.18
CA MET A 36 9.12 26.93 11.90
C MET A 36 10.54 26.40 12.09
N ALA A 37 11.29 26.94 13.07
CA ALA A 37 12.61 26.42 13.41
C ALA A 37 12.57 24.96 13.85
N VAL A 38 11.55 24.54 14.63
CA VAL A 38 11.39 23.14 15.02
C VAL A 38 10.95 22.28 13.84
N ILE A 39 9.93 22.72 13.08
CA ILE A 39 9.36 21.98 11.94
C ILE A 39 10.43 21.72 10.86
N GLY A 40 11.28 22.69 10.55
CA GLY A 40 12.36 22.56 9.57
C GLY A 40 13.62 21.86 10.10
N SER A 41 13.68 21.52 11.39
CA SER A 41 14.87 20.90 12.00
C SER A 41 14.85 19.38 11.94
N ARG A 42 15.99 18.78 12.30
CA ARG A 42 16.13 17.32 12.48
C ARG A 42 15.29 16.73 13.63
N LEU A 43 14.65 17.59 14.43
CA LEU A 43 13.69 17.14 15.47
C LEU A 43 12.34 16.73 14.88
N THR A 44 12.11 17.03 13.60
CA THR A 44 10.86 16.71 12.88
C THR A 44 11.16 15.72 11.76
N ALA A 45 10.22 14.80 11.51
CA ALA A 45 10.21 13.94 10.34
C ALA A 45 8.78 13.76 9.84
N VAL A 46 8.56 13.92 8.54
CA VAL A 46 7.26 13.67 7.89
C VAL A 46 7.29 12.30 7.24
N HIS A 47 6.55 11.34 7.82
CA HIS A 47 6.33 10.03 7.21
C HIS A 47 5.11 10.08 6.29
N VAL A 48 5.21 9.45 5.12
CA VAL A 48 4.12 9.42 4.14
C VAL A 48 3.59 8.00 4.02
N VAL A 49 2.29 7.82 4.21
CA VAL A 49 1.62 6.52 4.09
C VAL A 49 1.05 6.40 2.68
N THR A 50 1.21 5.22 2.06
CA THR A 50 0.72 4.95 0.71
C THR A 50 0.15 3.54 0.60
N LEU A 51 -0.61 3.30 -0.47
CA LEU A 51 -0.99 1.96 -0.93
C LEU A 51 -0.25 1.70 -2.25
N LEU A 52 -0.01 0.43 -2.58
CA LEU A 52 0.60 0.04 -3.87
C LEU A 52 -0.44 0.11 -5.00
N GLU A 53 -0.91 1.33 -5.23
CA GLU A 53 -1.86 1.71 -6.26
C GLU A 53 -1.31 2.92 -7.00
N GLU A 54 -1.60 3.03 -8.29
CA GLU A 54 -0.99 4.03 -9.17
C GLU A 54 -1.18 5.47 -8.65
N MET A 55 -2.41 5.84 -8.30
CA MET A 55 -2.71 7.18 -7.79
C MET A 55 -2.07 7.46 -6.40
N PRO A 56 -2.26 6.64 -5.36
CA PRO A 56 -1.59 6.82 -4.07
C PRO A 56 -0.07 6.91 -4.15
N VAL A 57 0.58 6.12 -5.02
CA VAL A 57 2.03 6.19 -5.22
C VAL A 57 2.44 7.50 -5.89
N GLN A 58 1.71 7.94 -6.92
CA GLN A 58 1.96 9.24 -7.55
C GLN A 58 1.79 10.39 -6.54
N GLU A 59 0.70 10.41 -5.77
CA GLU A 59 0.48 11.43 -4.73
C GLU A 59 1.58 11.42 -3.66
N THR A 60 2.12 10.24 -3.35
CA THR A 60 3.25 10.08 -2.43
C THR A 60 4.51 10.69 -3.01
N ALA A 61 4.81 10.43 -4.28
CA ALA A 61 5.95 11.02 -4.97
C ALA A 61 5.86 12.55 -5.02
N ASP A 62 4.70 13.07 -5.42
CA ASP A 62 4.43 14.52 -5.48
C ASP A 62 4.51 15.16 -4.09
N GLY A 63 3.94 14.53 -3.07
CA GLY A 63 4.01 15.00 -1.69
C GLY A 63 5.43 15.02 -1.13
N VAL A 64 6.23 13.99 -1.41
CA VAL A 64 7.65 13.94 -1.03
C VAL A 64 8.44 15.04 -1.75
N GLN A 65 8.18 15.28 -3.03
CA GLN A 65 8.80 16.37 -3.77
C GLN A 65 8.43 17.74 -3.17
N ALA A 66 7.13 17.99 -2.93
CA ALA A 66 6.66 19.25 -2.35
C ALA A 66 7.27 19.52 -0.96
N LEU A 67 7.42 18.48 -0.12
CA LEU A 67 8.10 18.60 1.18
C LEU A 67 9.58 18.97 1.01
N ARG A 68 10.28 18.35 0.05
CA ARG A 68 11.69 18.66 -0.25
C ARG A 68 11.85 20.10 -0.75
N GLU A 69 11.01 20.54 -1.67
CA GLU A 69 11.01 21.91 -2.21
C GLU A 69 10.74 22.95 -1.12
N ALA A 70 9.90 22.62 -0.13
CA ALA A 70 9.64 23.44 1.04
C ALA A 70 10.74 23.36 2.12
N GLY A 71 11.81 22.56 1.91
CA GLY A 71 12.89 22.38 2.87
C GLY A 71 12.49 21.59 4.13
N LEU A 72 11.39 20.82 4.06
CA LEU A 72 10.86 20.06 5.20
C LEU A 72 11.49 18.66 5.26
N PRO A 73 11.79 18.15 6.47
CA PRO A 73 12.43 16.85 6.64
C PRO A 73 11.46 15.70 6.32
N VAL A 74 11.76 14.96 5.26
CA VAL A 74 11.03 13.73 4.90
C VAL A 74 11.61 12.55 5.68
N GLY A 75 10.77 11.84 6.42
CA GLY A 75 11.11 10.64 7.18
C GLY A 75 11.22 9.42 6.27
N GLY A 76 10.26 8.51 6.37
CA GLY A 76 10.15 7.32 5.52
C GLY A 76 8.77 7.20 4.86
N VAL A 77 8.66 6.25 3.93
CA VAL A 77 7.39 5.88 3.29
C VAL A 77 6.87 4.60 3.94
N ILE A 78 5.61 4.61 4.35
CA ILE A 78 4.94 3.44 4.92
C ILE A 78 3.98 2.90 3.86
N VAL A 79 4.28 1.73 3.32
CA VAL A 79 3.44 1.02 2.37
C VAL A 79 2.47 0.17 3.16
N ASN A 80 1.20 0.57 3.17
CA ASN A 80 0.16 -0.05 3.95
C ASN A 80 -0.58 -1.14 3.16
N GLN A 81 -1.24 -2.04 3.89
CA GLN A 81 -2.09 -3.12 3.35
C GLN A 81 -1.39 -4.06 2.37
N ILE A 82 -0.11 -4.40 2.63
CA ILE A 82 0.62 -5.38 1.82
C ILE A 82 -0.04 -6.76 1.92
N ARG A 83 -0.31 -7.35 0.75
CA ARG A 83 -0.80 -8.71 0.62
C ARG A 83 0.31 -9.59 0.06
N ARG A 84 0.50 -10.77 0.65
CA ARG A 84 1.44 -11.76 0.10
C ARG A 84 0.87 -12.34 -1.20
N PRO A 85 1.64 -12.38 -2.31
CA PRO A 85 1.21 -13.03 -3.53
C PRO A 85 0.87 -14.51 -3.28
N ARG A 86 -0.32 -14.93 -3.71
CA ARG A 86 -0.79 -16.33 -3.58
C ARG A 86 -0.16 -17.29 -4.59
N LEU A 87 0.28 -16.77 -5.73
CA LEU A 87 0.92 -17.52 -6.80
C LEU A 87 2.43 -17.23 -6.81
N ASN A 88 3.25 -18.25 -7.06
CA ASN A 88 4.67 -18.05 -7.36
C ASN A 88 4.85 -17.35 -8.72
N ARG A 89 6.06 -16.83 -9.01
CA ARG A 89 6.35 -16.05 -10.23
C ARG A 89 6.02 -16.79 -11.53
N THR A 90 6.29 -18.10 -11.59
CA THR A 90 5.97 -18.95 -12.74
C THR A 90 4.46 -19.00 -12.98
N ASN A 91 3.69 -19.25 -11.92
CA ASN A 91 2.23 -19.34 -12.00
C ASN A 91 1.58 -17.97 -12.25
N GLN A 92 2.14 -16.87 -11.73
CA GLN A 92 1.70 -15.51 -12.09
C GLN A 92 1.86 -15.26 -13.60
N THR A 93 2.96 -15.73 -14.19
CA THR A 93 3.20 -15.57 -15.63
C THR A 93 2.24 -16.42 -16.45
N LYS A 94 1.97 -17.66 -16.00
CA LYS A 94 0.97 -18.53 -16.64
C LYS A 94 -0.43 -17.93 -16.57
N ALA A 95 -0.80 -17.36 -15.42
CA ALA A 95 -2.08 -16.73 -15.16
C ALA A 95 -2.35 -15.56 -16.11
N ARG A 96 -1.44 -14.58 -16.18
CA ARG A 96 -1.57 -13.43 -17.10
C ARG A 96 -1.63 -13.82 -18.57
N ARG A 97 -1.10 -14.99 -18.94
CA ARG A 97 -1.12 -15.53 -20.30
C ARG A 97 -2.28 -16.49 -20.56
N HIS A 98 -3.15 -16.72 -19.57
CA HIS A 98 -4.21 -17.74 -19.62
C HIS A 98 -3.71 -19.11 -20.11
N SER A 99 -2.53 -19.52 -19.64
CA SER A 99 -1.79 -20.69 -20.13
C SER A 99 -1.71 -21.83 -19.09
N PHE A 100 -2.68 -21.86 -18.17
CA PHE A 100 -2.82 -22.99 -17.25
C PHE A 100 -3.38 -24.21 -17.98
N ASP A 101 -3.02 -25.40 -17.47
CA ASP A 101 -3.60 -26.65 -17.93
C ASP A 101 -4.98 -26.83 -17.29
N VAL A 102 -6.02 -26.54 -18.06
CA VAL A 102 -7.43 -26.63 -17.66
C VAL A 102 -7.78 -28.05 -17.20
N ALA A 103 -7.27 -29.08 -17.90
CA ALA A 103 -7.57 -30.47 -17.57
C ALA A 103 -6.89 -30.89 -16.27
N ALA A 104 -5.65 -30.44 -16.03
CA ALA A 104 -4.97 -30.67 -14.77
C ALA A 104 -5.70 -30.01 -13.60
N ILE A 105 -6.14 -28.75 -13.74
CA ILE A 105 -6.90 -28.06 -12.69
C ILE A 105 -8.23 -28.78 -12.42
N ALA A 106 -8.97 -29.20 -13.45
CA ALA A 106 -10.21 -29.95 -13.27
C ALA A 106 -10.00 -31.29 -12.54
N ALA A 107 -8.91 -31.98 -12.86
CA ALA A 107 -8.53 -33.23 -12.18
C ALA A 107 -8.15 -32.98 -10.71
N GLU A 108 -7.40 -31.92 -10.42
CA GLU A 108 -7.05 -31.53 -9.06
C GLU A 108 -8.29 -31.16 -8.24
N LEU A 109 -9.22 -30.37 -8.79
CA LEU A 109 -10.48 -30.02 -8.14
C LEU A 109 -11.34 -31.26 -7.83
N SER A 110 -11.40 -32.22 -8.76
CA SER A 110 -12.05 -33.51 -8.53
C SER A 110 -11.37 -34.29 -7.41
N SER A 111 -10.04 -34.35 -7.40
CA SER A 111 -9.27 -35.06 -6.37
C SER A 111 -9.42 -34.43 -4.97
N ALA A 112 -9.61 -33.11 -4.92
CA ALA A 112 -9.85 -32.35 -3.70
C ALA A 112 -11.31 -32.43 -3.21
N GLY A 113 -12.20 -33.12 -3.95
CA GLY A 113 -13.62 -33.24 -3.63
C GLY A 113 -14.42 -31.96 -3.86
N VAL A 114 -13.87 -30.99 -4.59
CA VAL A 114 -14.57 -29.76 -5.00
C VAL A 114 -15.57 -30.07 -6.11
N LEU A 115 -15.24 -31.03 -6.98
CA LEU A 115 -16.15 -31.53 -8.00
C LEU A 115 -16.71 -32.89 -7.61
N THR A 116 -17.99 -33.09 -7.90
CA THR A 116 -18.68 -34.38 -7.77
C THR A 116 -18.18 -35.36 -8.84
N ALA A 117 -18.52 -36.65 -8.71
CA ALA A 117 -18.24 -37.65 -9.75
C ALA A 117 -18.90 -37.33 -11.10
N SER A 118 -19.99 -36.56 -11.10
CA SER A 118 -20.66 -36.03 -12.30
C SER A 118 -19.99 -34.78 -12.88
N GLY A 119 -18.91 -34.29 -12.27
CA GLY A 119 -18.16 -33.13 -12.75
C GLY A 119 -18.82 -31.78 -12.45
N THR A 120 -19.69 -31.71 -11.45
CA THR A 120 -20.36 -30.48 -10.99
C THR A 120 -19.85 -30.03 -9.63
N LEU A 121 -20.06 -28.77 -9.26
CA LEU A 121 -19.68 -28.23 -7.95
C LEU A 121 -20.31 -29.00 -6.79
N ALA A 122 -19.50 -29.54 -5.90
CA ALA A 122 -19.98 -30.18 -4.68
C ALA A 122 -20.67 -29.15 -3.76
N GLY A 123 -21.86 -29.49 -3.26
CA GLY A 123 -22.60 -28.68 -2.28
C GLY A 123 -23.34 -27.45 -2.86
N SER A 124 -23.33 -27.26 -4.17
CA SER A 124 -24.08 -26.18 -4.82
C SER A 124 -25.58 -26.49 -4.91
N LEU A 125 -26.43 -25.48 -4.70
CA LEU A 125 -27.88 -25.58 -4.91
C LEU A 125 -28.28 -25.58 -6.39
N VAL A 126 -27.33 -25.21 -7.27
CA VAL A 126 -27.49 -25.14 -8.73
C VAL A 126 -26.38 -25.96 -9.37
N ASP A 127 -26.70 -26.69 -10.44
CA ASP A 127 -25.69 -27.42 -11.22
C ASP A 127 -24.72 -26.44 -11.89
N VAL A 128 -23.53 -26.32 -11.32
CA VAL A 128 -22.40 -25.56 -11.89
C VAL A 128 -21.38 -26.55 -12.40
N SER A 129 -21.13 -26.53 -13.72
CA SER A 129 -20.15 -27.40 -14.36
C SER A 129 -18.73 -27.13 -13.90
N GLY A 130 -17.92 -28.17 -13.76
CA GLY A 130 -16.51 -28.07 -13.40
C GLY A 130 -15.70 -27.22 -14.36
N SER A 131 -16.02 -27.26 -15.67
CA SER A 131 -15.40 -26.38 -16.66
C SER A 131 -15.63 -24.90 -16.33
N THR A 132 -16.85 -24.52 -15.96
CA THR A 132 -17.20 -23.15 -15.57
C THR A 132 -16.42 -22.72 -14.33
N ILE A 133 -16.23 -23.60 -13.35
CA ILE A 133 -15.42 -23.30 -12.17
C ILE A 133 -13.96 -23.07 -12.57
N VAL A 134 -13.40 -23.93 -13.42
CA VAL A 134 -12.01 -23.80 -13.87
C VAL A 134 -11.81 -22.49 -14.62
N ASP A 135 -12.74 -22.12 -15.50
CA ASP A 135 -12.69 -20.86 -16.25
C ASP A 135 -12.69 -19.65 -15.30
N VAL A 136 -13.56 -19.65 -14.29
CA VAL A 136 -13.63 -18.60 -13.27
C VAL A 136 -12.33 -18.54 -12.45
N LEU A 137 -11.80 -19.67 -12.00
CA LEU A 137 -10.55 -19.71 -11.24
C LEU A 137 -9.35 -19.22 -12.05
N ILE A 138 -9.30 -19.53 -13.35
CA ILE A 138 -8.25 -19.02 -14.25
C ILE A 138 -8.37 -17.52 -14.42
N ALA A 139 -9.59 -16.99 -14.56
CA ALA A 139 -9.83 -15.54 -14.63
C ALA A 139 -9.40 -14.84 -13.32
N GLU A 140 -9.83 -15.34 -12.16
CA GLU A 140 -9.42 -14.80 -10.86
C GLU A 140 -7.90 -14.86 -10.65
N ALA A 141 -7.26 -15.95 -11.08
CA ALA A 141 -5.80 -16.07 -11.03
C ALA A 141 -5.11 -15.02 -11.92
N ALA A 142 -5.67 -14.73 -13.10
CA ALA A 142 -5.15 -13.71 -14.00
C ALA A 142 -5.29 -12.31 -13.40
N ASP A 143 -6.47 -11.96 -12.88
CA ASP A 143 -6.73 -10.68 -12.20
C ASP A 143 -5.79 -10.48 -11.01
N HIS A 144 -5.62 -11.52 -10.18
CA HIS A 144 -4.68 -11.50 -9.07
C HIS A 144 -3.23 -11.30 -9.55
N ALA A 145 -2.82 -11.96 -10.63
CA ALA A 145 -1.48 -11.85 -11.17
C ALA A 145 -1.19 -10.48 -11.82
N GLU A 146 -2.20 -9.81 -12.38
CA GLU A 146 -2.12 -8.42 -12.84
C GLU A 146 -2.01 -7.44 -11.67
N ARG A 147 -2.81 -7.63 -10.61
CA ARG A 147 -2.72 -6.81 -9.39
C ARG A 147 -1.33 -6.90 -8.77
N VAL A 148 -0.77 -8.11 -8.63
CA VAL A 148 0.60 -8.29 -8.11
C VAL A 148 1.65 -7.64 -9.01
N ALA A 149 1.46 -7.67 -10.34
CA ALA A 149 2.37 -7.01 -11.27
C ALA A 149 2.33 -5.48 -11.14
N LEU A 150 1.14 -4.91 -10.94
CA LEU A 150 0.98 -3.49 -10.63
C LEU A 150 1.66 -3.13 -9.32
N GLU A 151 1.39 -3.88 -8.25
CA GLU A 151 1.99 -3.63 -6.93
C GLU A 151 3.53 -3.68 -6.98
N GLN A 152 4.10 -4.56 -7.82
CA GLN A 152 5.54 -4.63 -8.01
C GLN A 152 6.12 -3.39 -8.70
N ARG A 153 5.45 -2.87 -9.75
CA ARG A 153 5.85 -1.61 -10.42
C ARG A 153 5.76 -0.44 -9.45
N GLU A 154 4.67 -0.35 -8.70
CA GLU A 154 4.49 0.75 -7.74
C GLU A 154 5.50 0.68 -6.59
N ARG A 155 5.91 -0.53 -6.18
CA ARG A 155 7.00 -0.69 -5.21
C ARG A 155 8.32 -0.14 -5.76
N GLU A 156 8.61 -0.34 -7.05
CA GLU A 156 9.80 0.24 -7.69
C GLU A 156 9.75 1.77 -7.73
N ASN A 157 8.58 2.35 -8.01
CA ASN A 157 8.36 3.80 -7.94
C ASN A 157 8.61 4.37 -6.53
N ILE A 158 8.13 3.69 -5.49
CA ILE A 158 8.40 4.09 -4.10
C ILE A 158 9.89 3.99 -3.76
N GLN A 159 10.59 2.94 -4.21
CA GLN A 159 12.03 2.79 -3.99
C GLN A 159 12.85 3.90 -4.68
N ALA A 160 12.39 4.39 -5.83
CA ALA A 160 13.02 5.50 -6.55
C ALA A 160 12.98 6.83 -5.76
N LEU A 161 12.15 6.96 -4.73
CA LEU A 161 12.14 8.12 -3.84
C LEU A 161 13.37 8.18 -2.92
N HIS A 162 14.15 7.09 -2.81
CA HIS A 162 15.35 6.98 -1.99
C HIS A 162 15.12 7.37 -0.52
N ARG A 163 13.99 6.91 0.04
CA ARG A 163 13.66 7.03 1.47
C ARG A 163 13.56 5.64 2.09
N PRO A 164 13.77 5.52 3.42
CA PRO A 164 13.42 4.30 4.13
C PRO A 164 11.96 3.92 3.85
N THR A 165 11.74 2.65 3.52
CA THR A 165 10.41 2.10 3.23
C THR A 165 10.06 1.05 4.26
N TYR A 166 8.87 1.15 4.81
CA TYR A 166 8.32 0.22 5.80
C TYR A 166 7.03 -0.39 5.26
N GLU A 167 6.80 -1.66 5.51
CA GLU A 167 5.63 -2.40 5.03
C GLU A 167 4.73 -2.80 6.20
N ILE A 168 3.42 -2.57 6.05
CA ILE A 168 2.39 -3.04 6.98
C ILE A 168 1.48 -4.02 6.24
N ALA A 169 1.28 -5.19 6.83
CA ALA A 169 0.45 -6.23 6.26
C ALA A 169 -1.04 -5.85 6.27
N PHE A 170 -1.79 -6.32 5.27
CA PHE A 170 -3.24 -6.25 5.27
C PHE A 170 -3.83 -7.16 6.36
N MET A 171 -4.81 -6.63 7.10
CA MET A 171 -5.51 -7.34 8.17
C MET A 171 -6.95 -7.66 7.73
N PRO A 172 -7.28 -8.93 7.44
CA PRO A 172 -8.59 -9.33 6.92
C PRO A 172 -9.74 -9.07 7.90
N ASP A 173 -9.47 -9.24 9.19
CA ASP A 173 -10.50 -9.18 10.24
C ASP A 173 -10.73 -7.76 10.79
N GLY A 174 -10.10 -6.76 10.17
CA GLY A 174 -10.14 -5.36 10.60
C GLY A 174 -8.96 -4.98 11.48
N VAL A 175 -9.02 -3.77 12.06
CA VAL A 175 -7.99 -3.23 12.94
C VAL A 175 -8.57 -3.03 14.33
N ASP A 176 -7.99 -3.69 15.32
CA ASP A 176 -8.28 -3.49 16.73
C ASP A 176 -7.02 -3.08 17.51
N VAL A 177 -7.13 -3.00 18.84
CA VAL A 177 -6.00 -2.61 19.69
C VAL A 177 -4.84 -3.62 19.60
N GLY A 178 -5.12 -4.91 19.49
CA GLY A 178 -4.09 -5.94 19.30
C GLY A 178 -3.34 -5.75 17.99
N THR A 179 -4.08 -5.48 16.91
CA THR A 179 -3.51 -5.16 15.60
C THR A 179 -2.55 -3.95 15.65
N LEU A 180 -2.85 -2.94 16.46
CA LEU A 180 -1.95 -1.78 16.62
C LEU A 180 -0.60 -2.17 17.24
N TYR A 181 -0.57 -3.12 18.18
CA TYR A 181 0.67 -3.64 18.74
C TYR A 181 1.46 -4.46 17.72
N GLU A 182 0.78 -5.28 16.91
CA GLU A 182 1.42 -6.02 15.81
C GLU A 182 2.04 -5.08 14.77
N PHE A 183 1.35 -4.01 14.40
CA PHE A 183 1.89 -2.98 13.51
C PHE A 183 3.10 -2.28 14.13
N ALA A 184 3.03 -1.91 15.42
CA ALA A 184 4.14 -1.26 16.10
C ALA A 184 5.38 -2.17 16.18
N GLU A 185 5.19 -3.46 16.48
CA GLU A 185 6.28 -4.44 16.51
C GLU A 185 6.90 -4.63 15.13
N SER A 186 6.08 -4.81 14.10
CA SER A 186 6.52 -4.95 12.71
C SER A 186 7.34 -3.73 12.24
N LEU A 187 6.86 -2.52 12.51
CA LEU A 187 7.60 -1.30 12.14
C LEU A 187 8.93 -1.19 12.87
N ARG A 188 8.98 -1.57 14.15
CA ARG A 188 10.21 -1.57 14.96
C ARG A 188 11.22 -2.59 14.44
N GLU A 189 10.78 -3.80 14.08
CA GLU A 189 11.65 -4.84 13.49
C GLU A 189 12.26 -4.39 12.15
N GLN A 190 11.52 -3.58 11.40
CA GLN A 190 12.00 -2.96 10.16
C GLN A 190 12.92 -1.75 10.39
N GLY A 191 13.18 -1.38 11.64
CA GLY A 191 14.09 -0.29 12.01
C GLY A 191 13.45 1.10 12.02
N MET A 192 12.12 1.20 12.07
CA MET A 192 11.43 2.47 12.30
C MET A 192 11.62 2.89 13.77
N ALA A 193 12.33 4.00 13.99
CA ALA A 193 12.62 4.59 15.29
C ALA A 193 12.26 6.08 15.31
#